data_AF-A0A2Z6E089-F1
#
_entry.id   AF-A0A2Z6E089-F1
#
_cell.length_a   1.000
_cell.length_b   1.000
_cell.length_c   1.000
_cell.angle_alpha   90.00
_cell.angle_beta   90.00
_cell.angle_gamma   90.00
#
_symmetry.space_group_name_H-M   'P 1'
#
loop_
_entity.id
_entity.type
_entity.pdbx_description
1 polymer ?
#
loop_
_entity_poly.entity_id
_entity_poly.type
_entity_poly.pdbx_seq_one_letter_code
_entity_poly.pdbx_strand_id
1 'polypeptide(L)'
;MKSSRQSQIGLDRIVRLKWLDYAAGLVLAGMHTPAVKTALCSELQSAFQSANTAARGSLDKTVTILMRIWVRPPLELRPLQQDGLKFLVKLPRECHVAVHWGMIMAVYPFWGAVAANVGRLLRLQGAVTVSQVQRRLREQYGERETVSRAAQRLLRSFVDWGVLVETDEQGLYRPASSVAIDQAALIAWLTEAYLRAQATTGQALSVVMGSPSFFPFSFASVSAAHLADRSSRLHYFRHGLDEALIMLQE
;
A
#
# COMPACT_ATOMS: atom_id res chain seq x y z
N MET A 1 -15.78 12.96 -9.74
CA MET A 1 -15.34 13.83 -8.62
C MET A 1 -14.22 13.09 -7.89
N LYS A 2 -12.98 13.60 -7.84
CA LYS A 2 -11.90 12.90 -7.10
C LYS A 2 -12.33 12.75 -5.64
N SER A 3 -12.33 11.53 -5.12
CA SER A 3 -12.56 11.31 -3.69
C SER A 3 -11.47 12.04 -2.89
N SER A 4 -11.80 12.49 -1.67
CA SER A 4 -10.86 13.27 -0.85
C SER A 4 -9.56 12.51 -0.55
N ARG A 5 -9.56 11.17 -0.68
CA ARG A 5 -8.40 10.32 -0.42
C ARG A 5 -7.29 10.46 -1.46
N GLN A 6 -7.60 10.76 -2.72
CA GLN A 6 -6.60 10.83 -3.80
C GLN A 6 -5.74 12.10 -3.75
N SER A 7 -6.27 13.21 -3.21
CA SER A 7 -5.55 14.47 -3.08
C SER A 7 -4.94 14.70 -1.70
N GLN A 8 -5.28 13.85 -0.72
CA GLN A 8 -4.74 13.92 0.63
C GLN A 8 -3.48 13.05 0.78
N ILE A 9 -2.52 13.53 1.57
CA ILE A 9 -1.41 12.70 2.04
C ILE A 9 -1.95 11.58 2.91
N GLY A 10 -2.73 11.93 3.95
CA GLY A 10 -3.47 11.01 4.83
C GLY A 10 -2.60 10.05 5.68
N LEU A 11 -1.36 9.81 5.26
CA LEU A 11 -0.39 8.89 5.80
C LEU A 11 0.94 9.62 6.02
N ASP A 12 1.14 10.09 7.25
CA ASP A 12 2.29 10.91 7.64
C ASP A 12 3.09 10.27 8.78
N ARG A 13 3.00 8.94 8.96
CA ARG A 13 3.70 8.19 10.01
C ARG A 13 4.51 7.04 9.40
N ILE A 14 5.50 6.58 10.15
CA ILE A 14 6.16 5.31 9.85
C ILE A 14 5.15 4.22 10.19
N VAL A 15 4.82 3.36 9.23
CA VAL A 15 3.94 2.21 9.43
C VAL A 15 4.78 0.96 9.30
N ARG A 16 4.91 0.21 10.40
CA ARG A 16 5.70 -1.02 10.40
C ARG A 16 4.89 -2.21 9.92
N LEU A 17 5.52 -3.14 9.21
CA LEU A 17 4.82 -4.31 8.66
C LEU A 17 4.18 -5.14 9.79
N LYS A 18 4.95 -5.40 10.86
CA LYS A 18 4.48 -6.13 12.04
C LYS A 18 3.25 -5.50 12.72
N TRP A 19 3.08 -4.18 12.62
CA TRP A 19 1.91 -3.50 13.20
C TRP A 19 0.65 -3.73 12.36
N LEU A 20 0.81 -3.88 11.05
CA LEU A 20 -0.30 -4.25 10.16
C LEU A 20 -0.68 -5.71 10.33
N ASP A 21 0.29 -6.62 10.46
CA ASP A 21 0.04 -8.02 10.80
C ASP A 21 -0.74 -8.13 12.11
N TYR A 22 -0.30 -7.43 13.16
CA TYR A 22 -0.99 -7.42 14.44
C TYR A 22 -2.41 -6.85 14.33
N ALA A 23 -2.59 -5.71 13.66
CA ALA A 23 -3.92 -5.13 13.45
C ALA A 23 -4.87 -6.07 12.70
N ALA A 24 -4.40 -6.72 11.63
CA ALA A 24 -5.17 -7.70 10.88
C ALA A 24 -5.48 -8.94 11.72
N GLY A 25 -4.52 -9.43 12.51
CA GLY A 25 -4.68 -10.55 13.43
C GLY A 25 -5.76 -10.32 14.48
N LEU A 26 -5.85 -9.11 15.05
CA LEU A 26 -6.92 -8.75 15.99
C LEU A 26 -8.31 -8.79 15.33
N VAL A 27 -8.40 -8.38 14.06
CA VAL A 27 -9.66 -8.46 13.29
C VAL A 27 -10.03 -9.90 12.96
N LEU A 28 -9.05 -10.72 12.57
CA LEU A 28 -9.23 -12.16 12.32
C LEU A 28 -9.65 -12.92 13.59
N ALA A 29 -9.18 -12.47 14.76
CA ALA A 29 -9.61 -12.98 16.06
C ALA A 29 -11.03 -12.55 16.46
N GLY A 30 -11.75 -11.82 15.59
CA GLY A 30 -13.13 -11.39 15.84
C GLY A 30 -13.27 -10.27 16.87
N MET A 31 -12.18 -9.58 17.22
CA MET A 31 -12.24 -8.52 18.24
C MET A 31 -13.05 -7.31 17.77
N HIS A 32 -13.91 -6.80 18.63
CA HIS A 32 -14.67 -5.59 18.36
C HIS A 32 -13.76 -4.35 18.34
N THR A 33 -14.13 -3.35 17.53
CA THR A 33 -13.29 -2.17 17.25
C THR A 33 -12.70 -1.48 18.48
N PRO A 34 -13.45 -1.19 19.58
CA PRO A 34 -12.87 -0.51 20.73
C PRO A 34 -11.74 -1.33 21.38
N ALA A 35 -11.92 -2.65 21.47
CA ALA A 35 -10.91 -3.56 22.00
C ALA A 35 -9.67 -3.61 21.10
N VAL A 36 -9.85 -3.62 19.77
CA VAL A 36 -8.73 -3.55 18.81
C VAL A 36 -7.92 -2.26 19.01
N LYS A 37 -8.59 -1.11 19.18
CA LYS A 37 -7.90 0.16 19.43
C LYS A 37 -7.07 0.10 20.71
N THR A 38 -7.65 -0.38 21.82
CA THR A 38 -6.93 -0.54 23.09
C THR A 38 -5.73 -1.47 22.96
N ALA A 39 -5.90 -2.60 22.29
CA ALA A 39 -4.83 -3.57 22.06
C ALA A 39 -3.68 -2.98 21.21
N LEU A 40 -4.01 -2.20 20.18
CA LEU A 40 -3.01 -1.48 19.37
C LEU A 40 -2.27 -0.41 20.17
N CYS A 41 -2.98 0.38 20.98
CA CYS A 41 -2.34 1.39 21.83
C CYS A 41 -1.34 0.71 22.79
N SER A 42 -1.74 -0.39 23.42
CA SER A 42 -0.88 -1.13 24.35
C SER A 42 0.36 -1.73 23.67
N GLU A 43 0.19 -2.40 22.53
CA GLU A 43 1.29 -3.04 21.79
C GLU A 43 2.31 -2.02 21.29
N LEU A 44 1.83 -0.89 20.76
CA LEU A 44 2.71 0.11 20.16
C LEU A 44 3.38 1.00 21.21
N GLN A 45 2.86 1.07 22.45
CA GLN A 45 3.30 2.03 23.47
C GLN A 45 4.81 2.08 23.68
N SER A 46 5.48 0.91 23.67
CA SER A 46 6.94 0.81 23.86
C SER A 46 7.74 1.52 22.76
N ALA A 47 7.26 1.49 21.52
CA ALA A 47 7.90 2.13 20.37
C ALA A 47 7.77 3.66 20.37
N PHE A 48 6.96 4.23 21.27
CA PHE A 48 6.72 5.67 21.40
C PHE A 48 7.10 6.20 22.80
N GLN A 49 7.90 5.47 23.59
CA GLN A 49 8.34 5.92 24.91
C GLN A 49 9.24 7.17 24.81
N SER A 50 8.61 8.35 24.84
CA SER A 50 9.24 9.59 25.26
C SER A 50 8.29 10.32 26.20
N ALA A 51 8.83 11.06 27.18
CA ALA A 51 8.06 11.76 28.21
C ALA A 51 7.23 12.95 27.68
N ASN A 52 7.15 13.15 26.37
CA ASN A 52 6.54 14.32 25.74
C ASN A 52 5.12 14.00 25.22
N THR A 53 4.19 14.94 25.38
CA THR A 53 2.82 14.87 24.84
C THR A 53 2.79 14.63 23.32
N ALA A 54 3.84 15.07 22.62
CA ALA A 54 4.05 14.81 21.20
C ALA A 54 4.12 13.31 20.84
N ALA A 55 4.67 12.47 21.72
CA ALA A 55 4.71 11.01 21.52
C ALA A 55 3.33 10.37 21.63
N ARG A 56 2.51 10.80 22.60
CA ARG A 56 1.12 10.36 22.73
C ARG A 56 0.30 10.69 21.48
N GLY A 57 0.43 11.93 20.97
CA GLY A 57 -0.20 12.32 19.71
C GLY A 57 0.31 11.56 18.48
N SER A 58 1.56 11.05 18.50
CA SER A 58 2.12 10.24 17.41
C SER A 58 1.60 8.79 17.44
N LEU A 59 1.49 8.21 18.64
CA LEU A 59 0.88 6.90 18.87
C LEU A 59 -0.57 6.89 18.38
N ASP A 60 -1.39 7.83 18.83
CA ASP A 60 -2.81 7.90 18.48
C ASP A 60 -3.03 8.01 16.97
N LYS A 61 -2.19 8.79 16.27
CA LYS A 61 -2.24 8.91 14.81
C LYS A 61 -1.83 7.61 14.11
N THR A 62 -0.81 6.93 14.61
CA THR A 62 -0.37 5.63 14.09
C THR A 62 -1.45 4.57 14.27
N VAL A 63 -2.05 4.49 15.46
CA VAL A 63 -3.20 3.61 15.73
C VAL A 63 -4.36 3.95 14.81
N THR A 64 -4.68 5.23 14.61
CA THR A 64 -5.74 5.66 13.69
C THR A 64 -5.48 5.19 12.26
N ILE A 65 -4.24 5.26 11.79
CA ILE A 65 -3.83 4.74 10.47
C ILE A 65 -4.07 3.23 10.38
N LEU A 66 -3.58 2.45 11.34
CA LEU A 66 -3.74 0.99 11.35
C LEU A 66 -5.22 0.58 11.40
N MET A 67 -6.01 1.26 12.24
CA MET A 67 -7.46 1.08 12.34
C MET A 67 -8.13 1.34 10.99
N ARG A 68 -7.75 2.40 10.28
CA ARG A 68 -8.32 2.73 8.96
C ARG A 68 -7.90 1.74 7.86
N ILE A 69 -6.76 1.05 8.00
CA ILE A 69 -6.32 0.06 7.01
C ILE A 69 -7.08 -1.26 7.18
N TRP A 70 -7.09 -1.82 8.39
CA TRP A 70 -7.58 -3.19 8.60
C TRP A 70 -8.88 -3.32 9.39
N VAL A 71 -9.28 -2.32 10.17
CA VAL A 71 -10.39 -2.47 11.14
C VAL A 71 -11.65 -1.78 10.66
N ARG A 72 -11.53 -0.53 10.20
CA ARG A 72 -12.62 0.30 9.69
C ARG A 72 -12.14 1.07 8.45
N PRO A 73 -11.91 0.39 7.31
CA PRO A 73 -11.61 1.07 6.08
C PRO A 73 -12.83 1.87 5.58
N PRO A 74 -12.62 2.82 4.63
CA PRO A 74 -13.70 3.43 3.87
C PRO A 74 -14.70 2.37 3.37
N LEU A 75 -16.00 2.71 3.35
CA LEU A 75 -17.06 1.73 3.15
C LEU A 75 -16.91 0.97 1.83
N GLU A 76 -16.47 1.67 0.79
CA GLU A 76 -16.22 1.14 -0.56
C GLU A 76 -15.04 0.16 -0.61
N LEU A 77 -14.18 0.14 0.40
CA LEU A 77 -13.03 -0.76 0.51
C LEU A 77 -13.28 -1.97 1.42
N ARG A 78 -14.47 -2.08 2.03
CA ARG A 78 -14.79 -3.20 2.93
C ARG A 78 -14.72 -4.57 2.23
N PRO A 79 -15.26 -4.76 1.01
CA PRO A 79 -15.11 -6.04 0.31
C PRO A 79 -13.64 -6.38 0.02
N LEU A 80 -12.85 -5.38 -0.41
CA LEU A 80 -11.42 -5.54 -0.64
C LEU A 80 -10.68 -5.97 0.64
N GLN A 81 -11.01 -5.34 1.78
CA GLN A 81 -10.45 -5.67 3.09
C GLN A 81 -10.78 -7.10 3.52
N GLN A 82 -12.03 -7.53 3.36
CA GLN A 82 -12.47 -8.87 3.72
C GLN A 82 -11.70 -9.94 2.94
N ASP A 83 -11.50 -9.73 1.64
CA ASP A 83 -10.72 -10.65 0.82
C ASP A 83 -9.22 -10.60 1.16
N GLY A 84 -8.69 -9.40 1.47
CA GLY A 84 -7.33 -9.24 1.98
C GLY A 84 -7.07 -10.05 3.25
N LEU A 85 -8.01 -10.02 4.20
CA LEU A 85 -7.92 -10.84 5.42
C LEU A 85 -7.92 -12.35 5.12
N LYS A 86 -8.69 -12.81 4.13
CA LYS A 86 -8.66 -14.21 3.69
C LYS A 86 -7.30 -14.59 3.09
N PHE A 87 -6.64 -13.68 2.39
CA PHE A 87 -5.27 -13.90 1.90
C PHE A 87 -4.27 -14.02 3.05
N LEU A 88 -4.34 -13.15 4.06
CA LEU A 88 -3.45 -13.22 5.24
C LEU A 88 -3.59 -14.51 6.05
N VAL A 89 -4.74 -15.19 5.99
CA VAL A 89 -4.92 -16.51 6.63
C VAL A 89 -4.28 -17.63 5.82
N LYS A 90 -4.29 -17.53 4.49
CA LYS A 90 -3.89 -18.62 3.58
C LYS A 90 -2.44 -18.53 3.12
N LEU A 91 -1.91 -17.33 3.00
CA LEU A 91 -0.59 -17.08 2.47
C LEU A 91 0.47 -17.27 3.56
N PRO A 92 1.70 -17.67 3.17
CA PRO A 92 2.81 -17.66 4.11
C PRO A 92 3.21 -16.21 4.43
N ARG A 93 3.87 -16.01 5.57
CA ARG A 93 4.17 -14.67 6.11
C ARG A 93 5.00 -13.81 5.16
N GLU A 94 5.88 -14.40 4.37
CA GLU A 94 6.71 -13.66 3.41
C GLU A 94 5.85 -12.97 2.32
N CYS A 95 4.67 -13.51 2.03
CA CYS A 95 3.73 -12.95 1.07
C CYS A 95 2.79 -11.89 1.67
N HIS A 96 2.72 -11.75 3.00
CA HIS A 96 1.83 -10.78 3.66
C HIS A 96 2.13 -9.34 3.22
N VAL A 97 3.38 -9.04 2.91
CA VAL A 97 3.82 -7.73 2.43
C VAL A 97 3.00 -7.27 1.22
N ALA A 98 2.66 -8.15 0.29
CA ALA A 98 1.85 -7.83 -0.88
C ALA A 98 0.41 -7.46 -0.50
N VAL A 99 -0.18 -8.22 0.43
CA VAL A 99 -1.54 -7.96 0.92
C VAL A 99 -1.59 -6.63 1.69
N HIS A 100 -0.62 -6.39 2.57
CA HIS A 100 -0.51 -5.12 3.27
C HIS A 100 -0.28 -3.95 2.32
N TRP A 101 0.53 -4.13 1.28
CA TRP A 101 0.77 -3.13 0.24
C TRP A 101 -0.50 -2.76 -0.53
N GLY A 102 -1.28 -3.76 -0.95
CA GLY A 102 -2.56 -3.54 -1.64
C GLY A 102 -3.54 -2.75 -0.77
N MET A 103 -3.72 -3.15 0.50
CA MET A 103 -4.66 -2.45 1.38
C MET A 103 -4.22 -1.03 1.72
N ILE A 104 -2.95 -0.82 2.08
CA ILE A 104 -2.48 0.53 2.41
C ILE A 104 -2.54 1.44 1.18
N MET A 105 -2.22 0.95 -0.02
CA MET A 105 -2.33 1.70 -1.27
C MET A 105 -3.79 2.07 -1.57
N ALA A 106 -4.72 1.12 -1.42
CA ALA A 106 -6.14 1.36 -1.66
C ALA A 106 -6.71 2.40 -0.68
N VAL A 107 -6.34 2.34 0.60
CA VAL A 107 -6.83 3.25 1.66
C VAL A 107 -6.15 4.62 1.57
N TYR A 108 -4.84 4.65 1.36
CA TYR A 108 -3.98 5.83 1.29
C TYR A 108 -3.23 5.87 -0.05
N PRO A 109 -3.83 6.43 -1.13
CA PRO A 109 -3.21 6.50 -2.46
C PRO A 109 -1.83 7.17 -2.49
N PHE A 110 -1.52 8.05 -1.52
CA PHE A 110 -0.19 8.63 -1.36
C PHE A 110 0.91 7.55 -1.22
N TRP A 111 0.63 6.42 -0.57
CA TRP A 111 1.56 5.27 -0.51
C TRP A 111 1.93 4.79 -1.92
N GLY A 112 0.93 4.58 -2.78
CA GLY A 112 1.12 4.18 -4.17
C GLY A 112 1.89 5.23 -4.98
N ALA A 113 1.68 6.52 -4.72
CA ALA A 113 2.44 7.59 -5.38
C ALA A 113 3.92 7.64 -4.95
N VAL A 114 4.22 7.41 -3.67
CA VAL A 114 5.61 7.26 -3.19
C VAL A 114 6.26 6.04 -3.84
N ALA A 115 5.56 4.89 -3.81
CA ALA A 115 5.99 3.65 -4.45
C ALA A 115 6.30 3.86 -5.94
N ALA A 116 5.42 4.57 -6.66
CA ALA A 116 5.59 4.83 -8.08
C ALA A 116 6.85 5.64 -8.40
N ASN A 117 7.13 6.67 -7.59
CA ASN A 117 8.31 7.51 -7.77
C ASN A 117 9.59 6.76 -7.42
N VAL A 118 9.58 6.01 -6.32
CA VAL A 118 10.68 5.13 -5.90
C VAL A 118 10.96 4.07 -6.97
N GLY A 119 9.96 3.27 -7.32
CA GLY A 119 10.09 2.20 -8.31
C GLY A 119 10.58 2.71 -9.67
N ARG A 120 10.10 3.88 -10.12
CA ARG A 120 10.57 4.50 -11.37
C ARG A 120 12.03 4.90 -11.29
N LEU A 121 12.47 5.53 -10.20
CA LEU A 121 13.88 5.90 -10.02
C LEU A 121 14.77 4.66 -9.93
N LEU A 122 14.36 3.66 -9.17
CA LEU A 122 15.12 2.41 -9.03
C LEU A 122 15.27 1.67 -10.36
N ARG A 123 14.22 1.59 -11.18
CA ARG A 123 14.29 1.01 -12.54
C ARG A 123 15.26 1.75 -13.46
N LEU A 124 15.40 3.07 -13.30
CA LEU A 124 16.24 3.90 -14.16
C LEU A 124 17.71 3.92 -13.76
N GLN A 125 18.00 3.94 -12.46
CA GLN A 125 19.36 4.23 -11.94
C GLN A 125 19.80 3.31 -10.77
N GLY A 126 18.99 2.33 -10.37
CA GLY A 126 19.36 1.32 -9.37
C GLY A 126 19.42 1.80 -7.91
N ALA A 127 19.43 3.10 -7.66
CA ALA A 127 19.39 3.71 -6.34
C ALA A 127 18.51 4.97 -6.33
N VAL A 128 18.08 5.41 -5.15
CA VAL A 128 17.21 6.58 -5.00
C VAL A 128 17.53 7.35 -3.73
N THR A 129 17.59 8.67 -3.84
CA THR A 129 17.76 9.56 -2.68
C THR A 129 16.41 10.08 -2.17
N VAL A 130 16.35 10.44 -0.89
CA VAL A 130 15.17 11.10 -0.30
C VAL A 130 14.79 12.36 -1.09
N SER A 131 15.77 13.19 -1.45
CA SER A 131 15.55 14.48 -2.11
C SER A 131 14.92 14.32 -3.51
N GLN A 132 15.34 13.31 -4.27
CA GLN A 132 14.75 12.98 -5.58
C GLN A 132 13.27 12.62 -5.46
N VAL A 133 12.92 11.78 -4.47
CA VAL A 133 11.52 11.38 -4.22
C VAL A 133 10.69 12.57 -3.76
N GLN A 134 11.20 13.35 -2.81
CA GLN A 134 10.51 14.55 -2.30
C GLN A 134 10.25 15.59 -3.38
N ARG A 135 11.21 15.80 -4.30
CA ARG A 135 11.03 16.73 -5.43
C ARG A 135 9.84 16.32 -6.29
N ARG A 136 9.79 15.07 -6.77
CA ARG A 136 8.68 14.61 -7.63
C ARG A 136 7.32 14.59 -6.93
N LEU A 137 7.30 14.26 -5.63
CA LEU A 137 6.05 14.28 -4.88
C LEU A 137 5.52 15.69 -4.65
N ARG A 138 6.39 16.69 -4.47
CA ARG A 138 5.98 18.10 -4.37
C ARG A 138 5.43 18.63 -5.69
N GLU A 139 6.01 18.22 -6.81
CA GLU A 139 5.47 18.52 -8.15
C GLU A 139 4.04 17.96 -8.31
N GLN A 140 3.74 16.79 -7.73
CA GLN A 140 2.42 16.13 -7.84
C GLN A 140 1.39 16.57 -6.78
N TYR A 141 1.81 16.78 -5.52
CA TYR A 141 0.93 17.03 -4.37
C TYR A 141 1.02 18.47 -3.83
N GLY A 142 1.83 19.31 -4.47
CA GLY A 142 2.10 20.69 -4.10
C GLY A 142 3.32 20.86 -3.19
N GLU A 143 3.89 22.06 -3.24
CA GLU A 143 5.08 22.49 -2.48
C GLU A 143 4.77 22.70 -0.99
N ARG A 144 4.61 21.61 -0.23
CA ARG A 144 4.32 21.63 1.21
C ARG A 144 5.35 20.81 1.99
N GLU A 145 5.81 21.33 3.13
CA GLU A 145 6.74 20.61 4.01
C GLU A 145 6.15 19.26 4.45
N THR A 146 4.83 19.17 4.61
CA THR A 146 4.12 17.94 4.97
C THR A 146 4.32 16.82 3.96
N VAL A 147 4.41 17.12 2.66
CA VAL A 147 4.71 16.13 1.60
C VAL A 147 6.11 15.56 1.80
N SER A 148 7.10 16.44 2.03
CA SER A 148 8.49 16.04 2.23
C SER A 148 8.67 15.16 3.46
N ARG A 149 8.06 15.55 4.59
CA ARG A 149 8.12 14.78 5.84
C ARG A 149 7.40 13.44 5.73
N ALA A 150 6.25 13.40 5.07
CA ALA A 150 5.52 12.15 4.85
C ALA A 150 6.34 11.19 3.96
N ALA A 151 6.87 11.68 2.83
CA ALA A 151 7.72 10.89 1.94
C ALA A 151 8.91 10.26 2.68
N GLN A 152 9.62 11.03 3.50
CA GLN A 152 10.74 10.53 4.29
C GLN A 152 10.32 9.41 5.25
N ARG A 153 9.16 9.53 5.91
CA ARG A 153 8.63 8.50 6.82
C ARG A 153 8.17 7.24 6.07
N LEU A 154 7.63 7.39 4.86
CA LEU A 154 7.25 6.25 4.02
C LEU A 154 8.49 5.50 3.51
N LEU A 155 9.57 6.19 3.15
CA LEU A 155 10.84 5.52 2.81
C LEU A 155 11.38 4.70 3.99
N ARG A 156 11.28 5.21 5.22
CA ARG A 156 11.61 4.44 6.43
C ARG A 156 10.68 3.23 6.65
N SER A 157 9.41 3.35 6.26
CA SER A 157 8.48 2.21 6.27
C SER A 157 8.88 1.17 5.22
N PHE A 158 9.31 1.59 4.03
CA PHE A 158 9.77 0.68 2.98
C PHE A 158 11.05 -0.08 3.40
N VAL A 159 11.93 0.56 4.20
CA VAL A 159 13.06 -0.13 4.83
C VAL A 159 12.59 -1.14 5.88
N ASP A 160 11.67 -0.76 6.77
CA ASP A 160 11.09 -1.67 7.79
C ASP A 160 10.39 -2.88 7.13
N TRP A 161 9.76 -2.69 5.98
CA TRP A 161 9.09 -3.75 5.22
C TRP A 161 10.07 -4.61 4.41
N GLY A 162 11.37 -4.30 4.46
CA GLY A 162 12.41 -5.04 3.75
C GLY A 162 12.36 -4.89 2.22
N VAL A 163 11.70 -3.83 1.70
CA VAL A 163 11.62 -3.59 0.24
C VAL A 163 12.67 -2.58 -0.25
N LEU A 164 13.23 -1.80 0.68
CA LEU A 164 14.40 -0.95 0.48
C LEU A 164 15.49 -1.28 1.50
N VAL A 165 16.74 -1.02 1.11
CA VAL A 165 17.90 -1.06 2.00
C VAL A 165 18.55 0.32 1.97
N GLU A 166 18.82 0.91 3.14
CA GLU A 166 19.63 2.13 3.23
C GLU A 166 21.10 1.76 3.02
N THR A 167 21.77 2.51 2.16
CA THR A 167 23.21 2.31 1.91
C THR A 167 24.06 2.94 3.01
N ASP A 168 25.38 2.79 2.93
CA ASP A 168 26.31 3.49 3.82
C ASP A 168 26.21 5.03 3.68
N GLU A 169 25.76 5.51 2.52
CA GLU A 169 25.43 6.93 2.32
C GLU A 169 24.02 7.24 2.86
N GLN A 170 23.96 8.18 3.80
CA GLN A 170 22.73 8.55 4.48
C GLN A 170 21.67 9.08 3.51
N GLY A 171 20.46 8.51 3.56
CA GLY A 171 19.35 8.96 2.72
C GLY A 171 19.44 8.50 1.25
N LEU A 172 20.38 7.62 0.92
CA LEU A 172 20.43 6.86 -0.32
C LEU A 172 19.92 5.44 -0.08
N TYR A 173 19.00 4.98 -0.93
CA TYR A 173 18.38 3.66 -0.82
C TYR A 173 18.55 2.85 -2.10
N ARG A 174 18.64 1.53 -1.95
CA ARG A 174 18.64 0.54 -3.04
C ARG A 174 17.44 -0.40 -2.88
N PRO A 175 16.96 -1.03 -3.98
CA PRO A 175 15.94 -2.05 -3.87
C PRO A 175 16.48 -3.23 -3.06
N ALA A 176 15.62 -3.81 -2.23
CA ALA A 176 15.84 -5.16 -1.74
C ALA A 176 15.46 -6.18 -2.82
N SER A 177 15.34 -7.46 -2.45
CA SER A 177 14.89 -8.51 -3.38
C SER A 177 13.46 -8.25 -3.85
N SER A 178 13.21 -8.43 -5.16
CA SER A 178 11.85 -8.40 -5.70
C SER A 178 11.04 -9.57 -5.15
N VAL A 179 9.76 -9.35 -4.91
CA VAL A 179 8.83 -10.38 -4.45
C VAL A 179 7.96 -10.81 -5.64
N ALA A 180 8.11 -12.04 -6.07
CA ALA A 180 7.30 -12.63 -7.14
C ALA A 180 5.88 -12.93 -6.65
N ILE A 181 4.89 -12.55 -7.45
CA ILE A 181 3.48 -12.77 -7.19
C ILE A 181 2.89 -13.58 -8.34
N ASP A 182 2.74 -14.88 -8.11
CA ASP A 182 2.33 -15.83 -9.16
C ASP A 182 0.86 -16.25 -9.05
N GLN A 183 0.24 -16.05 -7.89
CA GLN A 183 -1.14 -16.46 -7.65
C GLN A 183 -2.12 -15.49 -8.32
N ALA A 184 -2.78 -15.94 -9.38
CA ALA A 184 -3.75 -15.14 -10.13
C ALA A 184 -4.83 -14.47 -9.25
N ALA A 185 -5.29 -15.14 -8.19
CA ALA A 185 -6.25 -14.55 -7.25
C ALA A 185 -5.69 -13.34 -6.49
N LEU A 186 -4.41 -13.40 -6.08
CA LEU A 186 -3.74 -12.26 -5.43
C LEU A 186 -3.45 -11.15 -6.45
N ILE A 187 -3.07 -11.48 -7.69
CA ILE A 187 -2.88 -10.50 -8.76
C ILE A 187 -4.19 -9.77 -9.06
N ALA A 188 -5.31 -10.49 -9.14
CA ALA A 188 -6.64 -9.92 -9.34
C ALA A 188 -7.00 -8.97 -8.18
N TRP A 189 -6.78 -9.41 -6.93
CA TRP A 189 -7.03 -8.58 -5.76
C TRP A 189 -6.15 -7.31 -5.71
N LEU A 190 -4.87 -7.42 -6.06
CA LEU A 190 -3.95 -6.28 -6.17
C LEU A 190 -4.33 -5.33 -7.30
N THR A 191 -4.85 -5.86 -8.41
CA THR A 191 -5.39 -5.07 -9.52
C THR A 191 -6.59 -4.26 -9.07
N GLU A 192 -7.53 -4.87 -8.33
CA GLU A 192 -8.66 -4.15 -7.74
C GLU A 192 -8.17 -3.04 -6.79
N ALA A 193 -7.24 -3.36 -5.89
CA ALA A 193 -6.66 -2.40 -4.95
C ALA A 193 -6.03 -1.19 -5.67
N TYR A 194 -5.33 -1.44 -6.78
CA TYR A 194 -4.75 -0.41 -7.62
C TYR A 194 -5.79 0.47 -8.29
N LEU A 195 -6.80 -0.11 -8.96
CA LEU A 195 -7.85 0.67 -9.62
C LEU A 195 -8.60 1.57 -8.63
N ARG A 196 -8.89 1.03 -7.42
CA ARG A 196 -9.51 1.78 -6.32
C ARG A 196 -8.61 2.90 -5.78
N ALA A 197 -7.30 2.70 -5.73
CA ALA A 197 -6.36 3.74 -5.32
C ALA A 197 -6.31 4.89 -6.34
N GLN A 198 -6.31 4.55 -7.62
CA GLN A 198 -6.27 5.52 -8.73
C GLN A 198 -7.60 6.24 -8.98
N ALA A 199 -8.69 5.77 -8.37
CA ALA A 199 -10.05 6.24 -8.63
C ALA A 199 -10.41 6.21 -10.13
N THR A 200 -9.96 5.16 -10.83
CA THR A 200 -10.37 4.86 -12.20
C THR A 200 -11.33 3.67 -12.20
N THR A 201 -12.27 3.67 -13.14
CA THR A 201 -13.18 2.54 -13.37
C THR A 201 -12.52 1.43 -14.18
N GLY A 202 -11.43 1.74 -14.90
CA GLY A 202 -10.75 0.78 -15.76
C GLY A 202 -9.40 1.25 -16.28
N GLN A 203 -8.58 0.30 -16.71
CA GLN A 203 -7.29 0.54 -17.36
C GLN A 203 -6.83 -0.68 -18.17
N ALA A 204 -5.96 -0.47 -19.17
CA ALA A 204 -5.30 -1.58 -19.86
C ALA A 204 -4.49 -2.42 -18.86
N LEU A 205 -4.62 -3.75 -18.93
CA LEU A 205 -3.94 -4.65 -17.98
C LEU A 205 -2.41 -4.47 -18.01
N SER A 206 -1.84 -4.23 -19.19
CA SER A 206 -0.41 -3.95 -19.36
C SER A 206 0.04 -2.72 -18.57
N VAL A 207 -0.78 -1.67 -18.53
CA VAL A 207 -0.50 -0.44 -17.77
C VAL A 207 -0.60 -0.69 -16.27
N VAL A 208 -1.59 -1.49 -15.83
CA VAL A 208 -1.72 -1.89 -14.41
C VAL A 208 -0.49 -2.70 -14.00
N MET A 209 -0.20 -3.81 -14.68
CA MET A 209 0.92 -4.71 -14.36
C MET A 209 2.28 -4.03 -14.48
N GLY A 210 2.45 -3.11 -15.42
CA GLY A 210 3.66 -2.32 -15.60
C GLY A 210 3.84 -1.19 -14.57
N SER A 211 2.81 -0.89 -13.76
CA SER A 211 2.80 0.27 -12.89
C SER A 211 3.90 0.23 -11.84
N PRO A 212 4.76 1.27 -11.74
CA PRO A 212 5.77 1.34 -10.69
C PRO A 212 5.19 1.41 -9.27
N SER A 213 3.89 1.69 -9.10
CA SER A 213 3.21 1.70 -7.78
C SER A 213 3.23 0.32 -7.10
N PHE A 214 3.44 -0.74 -7.87
CA PHE A 214 3.58 -2.11 -7.38
C PHE A 214 5.01 -2.47 -6.98
N PHE A 215 5.99 -1.57 -7.09
CA PHE A 215 7.31 -1.85 -6.49
C PHE A 215 7.13 -2.34 -5.04
N PRO A 216 7.78 -3.43 -4.58
CA PRO A 216 8.84 -4.21 -5.24
C PRO A 216 8.37 -5.45 -6.02
N PHE A 217 7.07 -5.61 -6.28
CA PHE A 217 6.49 -6.82 -6.83
C PHE A 217 6.76 -7.01 -8.32
N SER A 218 6.93 -8.27 -8.70
CA SER A 218 6.85 -8.75 -10.07
C SER A 218 5.66 -9.70 -10.18
N PHE A 219 4.94 -9.64 -11.31
CA PHE A 219 3.74 -10.44 -11.53
C PHE A 219 4.01 -11.52 -12.56
N ALA A 220 3.52 -12.74 -12.32
CA ALA A 220 3.43 -13.75 -13.36
C ALA A 220 2.56 -13.25 -14.53
N SER A 221 2.87 -13.71 -15.74
CA SER A 221 2.05 -13.40 -16.91
C SER A 221 0.65 -13.99 -16.74
N VAL A 222 -0.36 -13.14 -16.86
CA VAL A 222 -1.76 -13.50 -16.65
C VAL A 222 -2.65 -12.70 -17.60
N SER A 223 -3.69 -13.34 -18.13
CA SER A 223 -4.65 -12.67 -19.00
C SER A 223 -5.73 -11.94 -18.19
N ALA A 224 -6.30 -10.87 -18.76
CA ALA A 224 -7.40 -10.15 -18.12
C ALA A 224 -8.62 -11.05 -17.88
N ALA A 225 -8.88 -12.00 -18.79
CA ALA A 225 -9.92 -13.00 -18.64
C ALA A 225 -9.68 -13.86 -17.39
N HIS A 226 -8.46 -14.37 -17.21
CA HIS A 226 -8.14 -15.17 -16.04
C HIS A 226 -8.25 -14.35 -14.74
N LEU A 227 -7.90 -13.07 -14.74
CA LEU A 227 -8.08 -12.21 -13.56
C LEU A 227 -9.56 -11.97 -13.23
N ALA A 228 -10.40 -11.73 -14.24
CA ALA A 228 -11.84 -11.57 -14.06
C ALA A 228 -12.49 -12.86 -13.50
N ASP A 229 -12.06 -14.03 -13.96
CA ASP A 229 -12.55 -15.31 -13.43
C ASP A 229 -12.19 -15.53 -11.94
N ARG A 230 -11.17 -14.84 -11.43
CA ARG A 230 -10.74 -14.93 -10.02
C ARG A 230 -11.34 -13.85 -9.12
N SER A 231 -12.04 -12.86 -9.67
CA SER A 231 -12.64 -11.78 -8.90
C SER A 231 -13.99 -11.37 -9.47
N SER A 232 -15.05 -11.54 -8.67
CA SER A 232 -16.39 -11.07 -9.03
C SER A 232 -16.52 -9.54 -9.10
N ARG A 233 -15.46 -8.80 -8.73
CA ARG A 233 -15.42 -7.32 -8.76
C ARG A 233 -14.53 -6.80 -9.87
N LEU A 234 -14.02 -7.69 -10.73
CA LEU A 234 -13.29 -7.33 -11.93
C LEU A 234 -13.98 -7.91 -13.14
N HIS A 235 -14.14 -7.09 -14.16
CA HIS A 235 -14.56 -7.53 -15.48
C HIS A 235 -13.53 -7.06 -16.51
N TYR A 236 -13.53 -7.69 -17.68
CA TYR A 236 -12.63 -7.32 -18.76
C TYR A 236 -13.37 -7.10 -20.06
N PHE A 237 -12.83 -6.20 -20.88
CA PHE A 237 -13.24 -5.98 -22.25
C PHE A 237 -12.02 -6.07 -23.15
N ARG A 238 -12.15 -6.73 -24.30
CA ARG A 238 -11.13 -6.65 -25.35
C ARG A 238 -11.37 -5.38 -26.16
N HIS A 239 -10.36 -4.53 -26.24
CA HIS A 239 -10.32 -3.35 -27.09
C HIS A 239 -9.28 -3.59 -28.19
N GLY A 240 -9.74 -3.86 -29.42
CA GLY A 240 -8.84 -4.27 -30.49
C GLY A 240 -8.23 -5.67 -30.30
N LEU A 241 -7.19 -5.97 -31.07
CA LEU A 241 -6.59 -7.31 -31.13
C LEU A 241 -5.68 -7.61 -29.92
N ASP A 242 -5.01 -6.61 -29.34
CA ASP A 242 -3.96 -6.81 -28.33
C ASP A 242 -4.20 -6.10 -26.97
N GLU A 243 -5.19 -5.20 -26.86
CA GLU A 243 -5.43 -4.49 -25.60
C GLU A 243 -6.61 -5.08 -24.83
N ALA A 244 -6.31 -5.65 -23.66
CA ALA A 244 -7.33 -6.07 -22.70
C ALA A 244 -7.49 -4.99 -21.61
N LEU A 245 -8.66 -4.37 -21.58
CA LEU A 245 -9.07 -3.45 -20.53
C LEU A 245 -9.60 -4.26 -19.34
N ILE A 246 -9.11 -3.97 -18.14
CA ILE A 246 -9.63 -4.51 -16.89
C ILE A 246 -10.31 -3.40 -16.10
N MET A 247 -11.49 -3.69 -15.55
CA MET A 247 -12.40 -2.70 -15.00
C MET A 247 -13.02 -3.17 -13.67
N LEU A 248 -13.32 -2.21 -12.80
CA LEU A 248 -14.07 -2.46 -11.57
C LEU A 248 -15.53 -2.72 -11.91
N GLN A 249 -16.08 -3.84 -11.42
CA GLN A 249 -17.50 -4.11 -11.44
C GLN A 249 -18.13 -3.54 -10.16
N GLU A 250 -19.22 -2.77 -10.32
CA GLU A 250 -20.00 -2.21 -9.20
C GLU A 250 -20.77 -3.29 -8.43
#